data_AF-R1E0U7-F1
#
_entry.id   AF-R1E0U7-F1
#
_cell.length_a   1.000
_cell.length_b   1.000
_cell.length_c   1.000
_cell.angle_alpha   90.00
_cell.angle_beta   90.00
_cell.angle_gamma   90.00
#
_symmetry.space_group_name_H-M   'P 1'
#
loop_
_entity.id
_entity.type
_entity.pdbx_description
1 polymer ?
#
loop_
_entity_poly.entity_id
_entity_poly.type
_entity_poly.pdbx_seq_one_letter_code
_entity_poly.pdbx_strand_id
1 'polypeptide(L)'
;MVYVHAPASLPPLLNGSILMMTYATAGVRELLTNWLQHVERLQLPILVAAMDAGVISQCRAERFQCLDWSSTATGLDGEYVPSTSTSGFRALGRRKLESLLFILQKGIDVVMSDADCVWLESPVPMIQGQRPGYEDYAHADLIMTTDCLDPSEDAAGSGCFNMVNAYKNTGVLAVRSTAVAIATLKEWASRMESGMRDDQDQTIFNELLDGSGPHDRHRDGNSWVVDEPRRKDFRQFAERWCARGPPQDKGFNKPWKGSASERTIAPRRPNPGSRFIYDVCLPNVSLSLLVGIFSIFDVTNGHAFFVQQLQLATARSPLAVHATHTFGDLPGKSIRGIQFEMQ
;
A
#
# COMPACT_ATOMS: atom_id res chain seq x y z
N MET A 1 14.90 28.49 -0.61
CA MET A 1 14.52 27.18 -1.18
C MET A 1 13.03 27.17 -1.40
N VAL A 2 12.58 26.54 -2.49
CA VAL A 2 11.15 26.30 -2.75
C VAL A 2 10.77 25.01 -2.02
N TYR A 3 9.78 25.07 -1.13
CA TYR A 3 9.31 23.94 -0.34
C TYR A 3 8.01 23.34 -0.89
N VAL A 4 7.21 24.18 -1.56
CA VAL A 4 5.95 23.79 -2.21
C VAL A 4 6.19 23.71 -3.71
N HIS A 5 5.98 22.53 -4.28
CA HIS A 5 6.20 22.26 -5.69
C HIS A 5 4.88 22.06 -6.40
N ALA A 6 4.73 22.74 -7.54
CA ALA A 6 3.70 22.34 -8.49
C ALA A 6 4.13 21.04 -9.20
N PRO A 7 3.19 20.28 -9.79
CA PRO A 7 3.52 19.14 -10.65
C PRO A 7 4.59 19.45 -11.72
N ALA A 8 4.59 20.66 -12.27
CA ALA A 8 5.56 21.10 -13.27
C ALA A 8 6.97 21.40 -12.71
N SER A 9 7.15 21.50 -11.40
CA SER A 9 8.35 22.04 -10.75
C SER A 9 8.89 21.14 -9.63
N LEU A 10 8.75 19.82 -9.76
CA LEU A 10 9.27 18.89 -8.76
C LEU A 10 10.76 19.13 -8.47
N PRO A 11 11.21 18.93 -7.22
CA PRO A 11 12.61 19.04 -6.88
C PRO A 11 13.41 17.98 -7.64
N PRO A 12 14.73 18.17 -7.85
CA PRO A 12 15.60 17.11 -8.32
C PRO A 12 15.59 15.97 -7.30
N LEU A 13 14.74 14.98 -7.53
CA LEU A 13 14.74 13.74 -6.78
C LEU A 13 15.89 12.90 -7.34
N LEU A 14 16.78 12.44 -6.46
CA LEU A 14 18.01 11.77 -6.87
C LEU A 14 17.67 10.53 -7.70
N ASN A 15 18.10 10.53 -8.96
CA ASN A 15 17.86 9.43 -9.89
C ASN A 15 18.36 8.11 -9.27
N GLY A 16 17.49 7.10 -9.16
CA GLY A 16 17.81 5.79 -8.58
C GLY A 16 17.67 5.66 -7.06
N SER A 17 17.25 6.72 -6.35
CA SER A 17 16.88 6.64 -4.94
C SER A 17 15.38 6.38 -4.76
N ILE A 18 15.01 5.66 -3.69
CA ILE A 18 13.62 5.44 -3.31
C ILE A 18 13.11 6.69 -2.58
N LEU A 19 11.98 7.23 -3.02
CA LEU A 19 11.31 8.37 -2.40
C LEU A 19 10.40 7.90 -1.25
N MET A 20 10.59 8.48 -0.06
CA MET A 20 9.62 8.34 1.02
C MET A 20 8.49 9.34 0.81
N MET A 21 7.26 8.84 0.67
CA MET A 21 6.09 9.66 0.38
C MET A 21 4.98 9.43 1.40
N THR A 22 4.27 10.49 1.73
CA THR A 22 2.98 10.43 2.42
C THR A 22 2.02 11.43 1.78
N TYR A 23 0.76 11.39 2.19
CA TYR A 23 -0.24 12.39 1.87
C TYR A 23 -0.92 12.84 3.16
N ALA A 24 -1.36 14.09 3.19
CA ALA A 24 -1.99 14.64 4.37
C ALA A 24 -3.02 15.71 4.04
N THR A 25 -4.00 15.81 4.93
CA THR A 25 -4.88 16.98 5.10
C THR A 25 -4.54 17.65 6.42
N ALA A 26 -4.97 18.90 6.62
CA ALA A 26 -4.74 19.66 7.83
C ALA A 26 -5.29 18.96 9.09
N GLY A 27 -6.33 18.13 8.94
CA GLY A 27 -6.93 17.37 10.05
C GLY A 27 -6.02 16.32 10.68
N VAL A 28 -4.95 15.91 9.99
CA VAL A 28 -3.95 14.96 10.51
C VAL A 28 -2.57 15.60 10.70
N ARG A 29 -2.52 16.92 10.87
CA ARG A 29 -1.27 17.70 11.02
C ARG A 29 -0.29 17.13 12.06
N GLU A 30 -0.79 16.71 13.21
CA GLU A 30 0.04 16.17 14.29
C GLU A 30 0.69 14.85 13.89
N LEU A 31 -0.05 14.00 13.18
CA LEU A 31 0.45 12.74 12.62
C LEU A 31 1.48 13.02 11.53
N LEU A 32 1.20 13.96 10.63
CA LEU A 32 2.18 14.40 9.62
C LEU A 32 3.48 14.91 10.26
N THR A 33 3.38 15.71 11.33
CA THR A 33 4.55 16.22 12.06
C THR A 33 5.35 15.06 12.64
N ASN A 34 4.68 14.08 13.25
CA ASN A 34 5.32 12.89 13.78
C ASN A 34 5.99 12.05 12.67
N TRP A 35 5.28 11.82 11.56
CA TRP A 35 5.81 11.14 10.39
C TRP A 35 7.09 11.81 9.87
N LEU A 36 7.07 13.14 9.68
CA LEU A 36 8.23 13.91 9.23
C LEU A 36 9.44 13.72 10.16
N GLN A 37 9.25 13.85 11.47
CA GLN A 37 10.34 13.68 12.44
C GLN A 37 10.99 12.28 12.37
N HIS A 38 10.21 11.26 12.05
CA HIS A 38 10.70 9.89 11.93
C HIS A 38 11.39 9.62 10.58
N VAL A 39 10.81 10.09 9.48
CA VAL A 39 11.35 9.83 8.14
C VAL A 39 12.58 10.70 7.84
N GLU A 40 12.65 11.94 8.33
CA GLU A 40 13.82 12.81 8.15
C GLU A 40 15.10 12.21 8.74
N ARG A 41 14.99 11.45 9.84
CA ARG A 41 16.12 10.74 10.46
C ARG A 41 16.71 9.66 9.56
N LEU A 42 15.93 9.14 8.60
CA LEU A 42 16.39 8.13 7.65
C LEU A 42 17.32 8.72 6.56
N GLN A 43 17.36 10.06 6.42
CA GLN A 43 18.15 10.76 5.41
C GLN A 43 17.85 10.30 3.97
N LEU A 44 16.60 9.93 3.73
CA LEU A 44 16.07 9.59 2.40
C LEU A 44 15.39 10.80 1.77
N PRO A 45 15.23 10.85 0.44
CA PRO A 45 14.37 11.83 -0.20
C PRO A 45 12.94 11.72 0.34
N ILE A 46 12.32 12.87 0.64
CA ILE A 46 10.97 12.95 1.21
C ILE A 46 10.10 13.84 0.33
N LEU A 47 8.85 13.46 0.14
CA LEU A 47 7.84 14.31 -0.47
C LEU A 47 6.46 14.09 0.18
N VAL A 48 5.82 15.16 0.62
CA VAL A 48 4.45 15.12 1.14
C VAL A 48 3.49 15.57 0.04
N ALA A 49 2.51 14.74 -0.35
CA ALA A 49 1.40 15.21 -1.17
C ALA A 49 0.43 16.02 -0.30
N ALA A 50 0.44 17.34 -0.47
CA ALA A 50 -0.44 18.25 0.24
C ALA A 50 -1.83 18.22 -0.37
N MET A 51 -2.80 17.63 0.33
CA MET A 51 -4.17 17.45 -0.18
C MET A 51 -5.06 18.68 0.04
N ASP A 52 -4.64 19.64 0.86
CA ASP A 52 -5.36 20.88 1.12
C ASP A 52 -4.41 22.07 1.39
N ALA A 53 -4.99 23.28 1.47
CA ALA A 53 -4.24 24.52 1.71
C ALA A 53 -3.59 24.59 3.11
N GLY A 54 -4.09 23.82 4.08
CA GLY A 54 -3.53 23.77 5.41
C GLY A 54 -2.17 23.06 5.43
N VAL A 55 -2.05 21.93 4.73
CA VAL A 55 -0.75 21.23 4.58
C VAL A 55 0.23 22.06 3.76
N ILE A 56 -0.22 22.80 2.75
CA ILE A 56 0.64 23.75 2.02
C ILE A 56 1.19 24.83 2.95
N SER A 57 0.33 25.37 3.82
CA SER A 57 0.73 26.38 4.81
C SER A 57 1.74 25.81 5.82
N GLN A 58 1.51 24.58 6.29
CA GLN A 58 2.42 23.86 7.16
C GLN A 58 3.78 23.61 6.50
N CYS A 59 3.79 23.14 5.24
CA CYS A 59 4.99 22.93 4.43
C CYS A 59 5.87 24.19 4.32
N ARG A 60 5.25 25.37 4.14
CA ARG A 60 5.99 26.64 4.13
C ARG A 60 6.54 27.02 5.50
N ALA A 61 5.76 26.81 6.56
CA ALA A 61 6.13 27.18 7.92
C ALA A 61 7.25 26.29 8.48
N GLU A 62 7.12 24.98 8.30
CA GLU A 62 8.01 23.94 8.83
C GLU A 62 9.13 23.54 7.85
N ARG A 63 9.08 24.02 6.60
CA ARG A 63 10.14 23.91 5.60
C ARG A 63 10.45 22.49 5.12
N PHE A 64 9.45 21.62 5.02
CA PHE A 64 9.56 20.30 4.38
C PHE A 64 9.14 20.36 2.89
N GLN A 65 9.53 19.35 2.11
CA GLN A 65 9.19 19.29 0.69
C GLN A 65 7.77 18.75 0.48
N CYS A 66 6.93 19.48 -0.24
CA CYS A 66 5.58 19.05 -0.57
C CYS A 66 5.24 19.24 -2.05
N LEU A 67 4.47 18.30 -2.60
CA LEU A 67 3.78 18.43 -3.86
C LEU A 67 2.41 19.05 -3.59
N ASP A 68 2.12 20.21 -4.19
CA ASP A 68 0.78 20.79 -4.16
C ASP A 68 -0.16 19.91 -4.98
N TRP A 69 -1.00 19.15 -4.26
CA TRP A 69 -2.06 18.35 -4.83
C TRP A 69 -3.45 18.89 -4.43
N SER A 70 -3.50 20.07 -3.80
CA SER A 70 -4.73 20.62 -3.24
C SER A 70 -5.75 20.99 -4.32
N SER A 71 -5.28 21.51 -5.45
CA SER A 71 -6.13 21.95 -6.57
C SER A 71 -6.79 20.82 -7.35
N THR A 72 -6.45 19.56 -7.05
CA THR A 72 -7.05 18.38 -7.70
C THR A 72 -8.35 17.93 -7.04
N ALA A 73 -8.72 18.54 -5.90
CA ALA A 73 -9.99 18.26 -5.24
C ALA A 73 -11.17 18.64 -6.14
N THR A 74 -12.16 17.75 -6.24
CA THR A 74 -13.38 17.99 -7.05
C THR A 74 -14.66 18.01 -6.22
N GLY A 75 -14.58 17.90 -4.89
CA GLY A 75 -15.76 17.95 -4.02
C GLY A 75 -15.42 17.80 -2.52
N LEU A 76 -16.04 16.81 -1.86
CA LEU A 76 -15.96 16.56 -0.41
C LEU A 76 -14.55 16.12 0.08
N ASP A 77 -13.60 16.03 -0.83
CA ASP A 77 -12.22 15.63 -0.61
C ASP A 77 -11.26 16.82 -0.45
N GLY A 78 -11.75 18.06 -0.55
CA GLY A 78 -10.92 19.27 -0.43
C GLY A 78 -10.35 19.57 0.96
N GLU A 79 -10.80 18.85 1.99
CA GLU A 79 -10.38 19.01 3.39
C GLU A 79 -10.29 17.64 4.10
N TYR A 80 -10.09 17.65 5.43
CA TYR A 80 -10.18 16.43 6.23
C TYR A 80 -11.55 15.76 6.05
N VAL A 81 -11.52 14.46 5.74
CA VAL A 81 -12.73 13.66 5.58
C VAL A 81 -12.92 12.77 6.81
N PRO A 82 -14.07 12.86 7.52
CA PRO A 82 -14.42 11.94 8.61
C PRO A 82 -14.75 10.54 8.11
N SER A 83 -14.42 9.50 8.88
CA SER A 83 -14.61 8.08 8.49
C SER A 83 -16.05 7.70 8.16
N THR A 84 -17.00 8.55 8.54
CA THR A 84 -18.44 8.43 8.26
C THR A 84 -18.84 8.94 6.88
N SER A 85 -17.98 9.66 6.17
CA SER A 85 -18.21 10.16 4.81
C SER A 85 -17.58 9.23 3.78
N THR A 86 -18.33 8.19 3.37
CA THR A 86 -17.78 7.18 2.47
C THR A 86 -17.38 7.74 1.11
N SER A 87 -18.21 8.61 0.52
CA SER A 87 -17.93 9.24 -0.77
C SER A 87 -16.70 10.15 -0.72
N GLY A 88 -16.53 10.89 0.39
CA GLY A 88 -15.32 11.70 0.61
C GLY A 88 -14.08 10.83 0.80
N PHE A 89 -14.17 9.72 1.56
CA PHE A 89 -13.06 8.81 1.79
C PHE A 89 -12.56 8.19 0.50
N ARG A 90 -13.50 7.82 -0.37
CA ARG A 90 -13.21 7.26 -1.68
C ARG A 90 -12.59 8.28 -2.62
N ALA A 91 -13.09 9.52 -2.63
CA ALA A 91 -12.51 10.61 -3.42
C ALA A 91 -11.08 10.97 -2.94
N LEU A 92 -10.86 11.05 -1.62
CA LEU A 92 -9.53 11.28 -1.05
C LEU A 92 -8.59 10.10 -1.33
N GLY A 93 -9.07 8.86 -1.21
CA GLY A 93 -8.33 7.64 -1.54
C GLY A 93 -7.90 7.61 -3.01
N ARG A 94 -8.76 8.05 -3.94
CA ARG A 94 -8.39 8.22 -5.35
C ARG A 94 -7.27 9.25 -5.52
N ARG A 95 -7.38 10.43 -4.88
CA ARG A 95 -6.35 11.48 -4.99
C ARG A 95 -5.00 11.06 -4.41
N LYS A 96 -4.99 10.26 -3.34
CA LYS A 96 -3.78 9.57 -2.84
C LYS A 96 -3.12 8.77 -3.97
N LEU A 97 -3.88 7.90 -4.65
CA LEU A 97 -3.37 7.08 -5.75
C LEU A 97 -2.89 7.91 -6.94
N GLU A 98 -3.60 8.96 -7.32
CA GLU A 98 -3.22 9.82 -8.43
C GLU A 98 -1.91 10.57 -8.16
N SER A 99 -1.70 11.06 -6.93
CA SER A 99 -0.43 11.68 -6.54
C SER A 99 0.75 10.70 -6.59
N LEU A 100 0.52 9.45 -6.16
CA LEU A 100 1.52 8.37 -6.24
C LEU A 100 1.84 8.01 -7.69
N LEU A 101 0.80 7.82 -8.53
CA LEU A 101 0.94 7.54 -9.95
C LEU A 101 1.73 8.64 -10.68
N PHE A 102 1.48 9.90 -10.32
CA PHE A 102 2.19 11.03 -10.90
C PHE A 102 3.70 10.98 -10.68
N ILE A 103 4.13 10.53 -9.49
CA ILE A 103 5.55 10.35 -9.17
C ILE A 103 6.12 9.13 -9.88
N LEU A 104 5.44 7.98 -9.81
CA LEU A 104 5.89 6.74 -10.47
C LEU A 104 6.07 6.92 -11.98
N GLN A 105 5.18 7.68 -12.64
CA GLN A 105 5.28 7.97 -14.07
C GLN A 105 6.53 8.77 -14.47
N LYS A 106 7.23 9.37 -13.50
CA LYS A 106 8.52 10.05 -13.72
C LYS A 106 9.73 9.12 -13.54
N GLY A 107 9.51 7.83 -13.33
CA GLY A 107 10.57 6.85 -13.15
C GLY A 107 11.14 6.83 -11.73
N ILE A 108 10.35 7.23 -10.73
CA ILE A 108 10.77 7.33 -9.33
C ILE A 108 10.07 6.24 -8.53
N ASP A 109 10.84 5.37 -7.89
CA ASP A 109 10.34 4.36 -6.96
C ASP A 109 9.90 5.02 -5.65
N VAL A 110 8.78 4.57 -5.08
CA VAL A 110 8.16 5.22 -3.93
C VAL A 110 7.88 4.21 -2.82
N VAL A 111 8.25 4.56 -1.58
CA VAL A 111 7.66 3.99 -0.37
C VAL A 111 6.63 4.98 0.14
N MET A 112 5.36 4.64 -0.07
CA MET A 112 4.21 5.39 0.41
C MET A 112 3.80 4.86 1.78
N SER A 113 3.51 5.75 2.71
CA SER A 113 2.82 5.38 3.96
C SER A 113 1.80 6.42 4.37
N ASP A 114 0.76 6.00 5.07
CA ASP A 114 -0.19 6.89 5.73
C ASP A 114 0.53 7.74 6.79
N ALA A 115 -0.01 8.93 7.08
CA ALA A 115 0.63 9.89 7.99
C ALA A 115 0.71 9.39 9.45
N ASP A 116 -0.05 8.34 9.80
CA ASP A 116 0.00 7.66 11.10
C ASP A 116 1.00 6.50 11.14
N CYS A 117 1.89 6.40 10.14
CA CYS A 117 3.01 5.47 10.16
C CYS A 117 4.23 6.08 10.84
N VAL A 118 4.92 5.27 11.66
CA VAL A 118 6.15 5.64 12.35
C VAL A 118 7.30 4.79 11.86
N TRP A 119 8.26 5.41 11.16
CA TRP A 119 9.45 4.74 10.66
C TRP A 119 10.57 4.75 11.72
N LEU A 120 11.12 3.58 11.99
CA LEU A 120 12.21 3.35 12.95
C LEU A 120 13.53 3.02 12.25
N GLU A 121 13.47 2.44 11.05
CA GLU A 121 14.63 2.07 10.26
C GLU A 121 14.37 2.28 8.76
N SER A 122 15.44 2.44 7.98
CA SER A 122 15.33 2.58 6.52
C SER A 122 14.81 1.28 5.89
N PRO A 123 13.72 1.33 5.09
CA PRO A 123 13.21 0.16 4.38
C PRO A 123 14.01 -0.19 3.14
N VAL A 124 14.88 0.72 2.67
CA VAL A 124 15.58 0.61 1.39
C VAL A 124 16.37 -0.70 1.25
N PRO A 125 17.19 -1.13 2.23
CA PRO A 125 17.93 -2.38 2.09
C PRO A 125 17.02 -3.61 1.96
N MET A 126 15.84 -3.58 2.58
CA MET A 126 14.88 -4.69 2.47
C MET A 126 14.22 -4.71 1.09
N ILE A 127 13.71 -3.57 0.64
CA ILE A 127 13.03 -3.44 -0.66
C ILE A 127 13.97 -3.72 -1.83
N GLN A 128 15.24 -3.33 -1.70
CA GLN A 128 16.25 -3.60 -2.72
C GLN A 128 16.84 -5.03 -2.65
N GLY A 129 16.31 -5.88 -1.77
CA GLY A 129 16.79 -7.26 -1.60
C GLY A 129 18.23 -7.38 -1.10
N GLN A 130 18.70 -6.39 -0.36
CA GLN A 130 20.05 -6.34 0.23
C GLN A 130 20.07 -6.92 1.65
N ARG A 131 18.90 -7.12 2.28
CA ARG A 131 18.78 -7.84 3.55
C ARG A 131 18.75 -9.36 3.30
N PRO A 132 19.51 -10.17 4.04
CA PRO A 132 19.42 -11.62 3.97
C PRO A 132 17.99 -12.12 4.15
N GLY A 133 17.52 -12.97 3.23
CA GLY A 133 16.14 -13.50 3.24
C GLY A 133 15.10 -12.61 2.56
N TYR A 134 15.49 -11.47 1.98
CA TYR A 134 14.61 -10.56 1.24
C TYR A 134 15.06 -10.37 -0.22
N GLU A 135 15.98 -11.20 -0.72
CA GLU A 135 16.62 -11.02 -2.03
C GLU A 135 15.59 -10.91 -3.17
N ASP A 136 14.47 -11.62 -3.06
CA ASP A 136 13.41 -11.60 -4.07
C ASP A 136 12.65 -10.26 -4.15
N TYR A 137 12.68 -9.41 -3.11
CA TYR A 137 12.04 -8.09 -3.12
C TYR A 137 12.67 -7.15 -4.16
N ALA A 138 13.94 -7.37 -4.53
CA ALA A 138 14.60 -6.67 -5.64
C ALA A 138 13.85 -6.81 -6.99
N HIS A 139 12.96 -7.82 -7.09
CA HIS A 139 12.16 -8.10 -8.28
C HIS A 139 10.68 -7.73 -8.12
N ALA A 140 10.20 -7.39 -6.93
CA ALA A 140 8.79 -7.06 -6.68
C ALA A 140 8.39 -5.73 -7.31
N ASP A 141 7.36 -5.70 -8.15
CA ASP A 141 6.74 -4.48 -8.66
C ASP A 141 6.06 -3.67 -7.54
N LEU A 142 5.50 -4.40 -6.57
CA LEU A 142 4.72 -3.87 -5.46
C LEU A 142 5.01 -4.70 -4.20
N ILE A 143 5.20 -4.05 -3.06
CA ILE A 143 5.26 -4.70 -1.75
C ILE A 143 4.24 -4.00 -0.86
N MET A 144 3.40 -4.76 -0.19
CA MET A 144 2.35 -4.23 0.70
C MET A 144 2.43 -4.85 2.10
N THR A 145 1.59 -4.37 3.01
CA THR A 145 1.43 -4.93 4.35
C THR A 145 0.17 -5.77 4.45
N THR A 146 -0.01 -6.46 5.58
CA THR A 146 -1.18 -7.29 5.89
C THR A 146 -1.89 -6.80 7.15
N ASP A 147 -3.21 -6.98 7.20
CA ASP A 147 -4.05 -6.73 8.39
C ASP A 147 -4.01 -7.88 9.41
N CYS A 148 -3.17 -8.90 9.20
CA CYS A 148 -3.10 -10.01 10.12
C CYS A 148 -2.56 -9.62 11.49
N LEU A 149 -3.13 -10.25 12.51
CA LEU A 149 -2.86 -9.98 13.93
C LEU A 149 -2.29 -11.21 14.66
N ASP A 150 -1.69 -12.15 13.92
CA ASP A 150 -1.14 -13.39 14.48
C ASP A 150 0.40 -13.46 14.35
N PRO A 151 1.13 -12.92 15.35
CA PRO A 151 2.57 -13.10 15.50
C PRO A 151 3.07 -14.53 15.49
N SER A 152 2.29 -15.46 16.03
CA SER A 152 2.75 -16.83 16.25
C SER A 152 2.82 -17.58 14.92
N GLU A 153 1.84 -17.39 14.04
CA GLU A 153 1.88 -17.93 12.69
C GLU A 153 2.95 -17.27 11.83
N ASP A 154 3.12 -15.95 11.93
CA ASP A 154 4.19 -15.24 11.22
C ASP A 154 5.58 -15.77 11.63
N ALA A 155 5.78 -16.04 12.93
CA ALA A 155 7.02 -16.61 13.46
C ALA A 155 7.25 -18.06 13.04
N ALA A 156 6.17 -18.85 12.93
CA ALA A 156 6.20 -20.22 12.43
C ALA A 156 6.42 -20.30 10.91
N GLY A 157 6.42 -19.16 10.21
CA GLY A 157 6.55 -19.11 8.75
C GLY A 157 5.28 -19.54 8.02
N SER A 158 4.14 -19.62 8.71
CA SER A 158 2.82 -19.93 8.15
C SER A 158 1.89 -18.72 8.08
N GLY A 159 2.31 -17.57 8.59
CA GLY A 159 1.47 -16.38 8.68
C GLY A 159 1.21 -15.68 7.35
N CYS A 160 0.49 -14.56 7.41
CA CYS A 160 -0.20 -13.98 6.27
C CYS A 160 0.71 -13.42 5.18
N PHE A 161 1.96 -13.10 5.50
CA PHE A 161 2.94 -12.72 4.46
C PHE A 161 3.22 -13.87 3.48
N ASN A 162 2.88 -15.11 3.85
CA ASN A 162 2.93 -16.30 3.01
C ASN A 162 1.59 -16.66 2.36
N MET A 163 0.57 -15.81 2.49
CA MET A 163 -0.78 -15.99 1.95
C MET A 163 -1.20 -14.77 1.12
N VAL A 164 -1.22 -14.91 -0.22
CA VAL A 164 -1.70 -13.81 -1.07
C VAL A 164 -3.14 -13.44 -0.78
N ASN A 165 -3.98 -14.39 -0.36
CA ASN A 165 -5.38 -14.14 -0.09
C ASN A 165 -5.66 -13.61 1.33
N ALA A 166 -4.61 -13.37 2.14
CA ALA A 166 -4.79 -12.65 3.39
C ALA A 166 -5.25 -11.21 3.10
N TYR A 167 -5.94 -10.60 4.06
CA TYR A 167 -6.30 -9.18 3.95
C TYR A 167 -5.04 -8.32 3.94
N LYS A 168 -4.94 -7.48 2.91
CA LYS A 168 -3.84 -6.53 2.72
C LYS A 168 -4.23 -5.19 3.31
N ASN A 169 -3.22 -4.51 3.81
CA ASN A 169 -3.32 -3.14 4.29
C ASN A 169 -2.64 -2.19 3.30
N THR A 170 -3.31 -1.08 2.97
CA THR A 170 -2.83 -0.05 2.01
C THR A 170 -2.17 1.15 2.68
N GLY A 171 -1.95 1.08 4.00
CA GLY A 171 -1.29 2.11 4.81
C GLY A 171 0.22 2.15 4.64
N VAL A 172 0.84 1.08 4.11
CA VAL A 172 2.24 1.09 3.66
C VAL A 172 2.36 0.30 2.36
N LEU A 173 2.93 0.93 1.33
CA LEU A 173 3.19 0.36 0.01
C LEU A 173 4.59 0.76 -0.46
N ALA A 174 5.39 -0.20 -0.92
CA ALA A 174 6.58 0.07 -1.72
C ALA A 174 6.29 -0.26 -3.19
N VAL A 175 6.44 0.71 -4.08
CA VAL A 175 6.04 0.59 -5.48
C VAL A 175 7.21 0.97 -6.36
N ARG A 176 7.62 0.07 -7.26
CA ARG A 176 8.63 0.35 -8.27
C ARG A 176 7.95 1.04 -9.46
N SER A 177 8.63 1.98 -10.12
CA SER A 177 8.11 2.69 -11.30
C SER A 177 8.15 1.82 -12.57
N THR A 178 7.76 0.54 -12.48
CA THR A 178 7.66 -0.34 -13.64
C THR A 178 6.36 -0.07 -14.40
N ALA A 179 6.35 -0.37 -15.70
CA ALA A 179 5.13 -0.24 -16.51
C ALA A 179 3.96 -1.06 -15.95
N VAL A 180 4.26 -2.23 -15.36
CA VAL A 180 3.27 -3.13 -14.76
C VAL A 180 2.69 -2.56 -13.47
N ALA A 181 3.53 -2.05 -12.56
CA ALA A 181 3.08 -1.41 -11.34
C ALA A 181 2.20 -0.17 -11.65
N ILE A 182 2.64 0.66 -12.59
CA ILE A 182 1.88 1.85 -13.03
C ILE A 182 0.54 1.45 -13.64
N ALA A 183 0.49 0.42 -14.50
CA ALA A 183 -0.76 -0.08 -15.07
C ALA A 183 -1.71 -0.62 -13.99
N THR A 184 -1.17 -1.30 -12.98
CA THR A 184 -1.93 -1.83 -11.84
C THR A 184 -2.53 -0.71 -11.00
N LEU A 185 -1.76 0.31 -10.64
CA LEU A 185 -2.28 1.45 -9.87
C LEU A 185 -3.30 2.28 -10.67
N LYS A 186 -3.15 2.36 -12.01
CA LYS A 186 -4.17 2.98 -12.89
C LYS A 186 -5.48 2.21 -12.86
N GLU A 187 -5.42 0.87 -12.92
CA GLU A 187 -6.61 0.03 -12.76
C GLU A 187 -7.23 0.23 -11.38
N TRP A 188 -6.42 0.28 -10.31
CA TRP A 188 -6.92 0.54 -8.96
C TRP A 188 -7.63 1.90 -8.88
N ALA A 189 -7.05 2.96 -9.43
CA ALA A 189 -7.68 4.29 -9.47
C ALA A 189 -8.97 4.31 -10.31
N SER A 190 -8.97 3.65 -11.48
CA SER A 190 -10.15 3.53 -12.35
C SER A 190 -11.27 2.75 -11.67
N ARG A 191 -10.90 1.73 -10.89
CA ARG A 191 -11.80 1.11 -9.95
C ARG A 191 -12.26 2.17 -8.96
N MET A 192 -11.45 2.73 -8.08
CA MET A 192 -11.88 3.78 -7.14
C MET A 192 -12.84 4.85 -7.72
N GLU A 193 -12.74 5.24 -9.00
CA GLU A 193 -13.75 6.05 -9.70
C GLU A 193 -15.09 5.35 -10.01
N SER A 194 -15.10 4.15 -10.60
CA SER A 194 -16.31 3.51 -11.18
C SER A 194 -17.16 2.65 -10.22
N GLY A 195 -16.75 2.54 -8.96
CA GLY A 195 -17.31 1.60 -7.99
C GLY A 195 -18.75 1.94 -7.65
N MET A 196 -19.57 0.92 -7.50
CA MET A 196 -20.98 1.08 -7.21
C MET A 196 -21.31 0.91 -5.72
N ARG A 197 -20.29 0.70 -4.89
CA ARG A 197 -20.41 0.56 -3.44
C ARG A 197 -19.57 1.57 -2.69
N ASP A 198 -19.91 1.68 -1.43
CA ASP A 198 -19.25 2.46 -0.40
C ASP A 198 -17.90 1.84 0.03
N ASP A 199 -17.10 1.41 -0.95
CA ASP A 199 -15.82 0.75 -0.73
C ASP A 199 -14.69 1.77 -0.58
N GLN A 200 -13.75 1.44 0.30
CA GLN A 200 -12.53 2.22 0.53
C GLN A 200 -11.38 1.70 -0.34
N ASP A 201 -10.28 2.46 -0.38
CA ASP A 201 -9.07 2.13 -1.14
C ASP A 201 -8.58 0.71 -0.86
N GLN A 202 -8.53 0.33 0.41
CA GLN A 202 -8.10 -1.00 0.83
C GLN A 202 -9.01 -2.13 0.32
N THR A 203 -10.34 -1.96 0.41
CA THR A 203 -11.31 -2.97 -0.06
C THR A 203 -11.11 -3.22 -1.56
N ILE A 204 -11.01 -2.13 -2.32
CA ILE A 204 -10.86 -2.18 -3.78
C ILE A 204 -9.50 -2.78 -4.16
N PHE A 205 -8.45 -2.50 -3.39
CA PHE A 205 -7.13 -3.09 -3.58
C PHE A 205 -7.13 -4.61 -3.35
N ASN A 206 -7.78 -5.07 -2.27
CA ASN A 206 -7.93 -6.50 -2.00
C ASN A 206 -8.71 -7.19 -3.14
N GLU A 207 -9.82 -6.61 -3.59
CA GLU A 207 -10.57 -7.10 -4.76
C GLU A 207 -9.73 -7.15 -6.04
N LEU A 208 -8.88 -6.13 -6.25
CA LEU A 208 -7.97 -6.07 -7.40
C LEU A 208 -6.94 -7.20 -7.37
N LEU A 209 -6.43 -7.59 -6.21
CA LEU A 209 -5.41 -8.64 -6.14
C LEU A 209 -5.99 -10.06 -6.07
N ASP A 210 -7.12 -10.24 -5.37
CA ASP A 210 -7.73 -11.56 -5.16
C ASP A 210 -8.70 -11.93 -6.29
N GLY A 211 -9.29 -10.94 -6.96
CA GLY A 211 -10.28 -11.15 -8.02
C GLY A 211 -11.64 -11.64 -7.52
N SER A 212 -11.77 -11.94 -6.23
CA SER A 212 -13.03 -12.10 -5.53
C SER A 212 -12.99 -11.22 -4.30
N GLY A 213 -14.06 -10.45 -4.06
CA GLY A 213 -14.21 -9.72 -2.80
C GLY A 213 -14.02 -10.64 -1.59
N PRO A 214 -13.60 -10.09 -0.44
CA PRO A 214 -13.23 -10.90 0.70
C PRO A 214 -14.39 -11.79 1.17
N HIS A 215 -14.06 -13.02 1.55
CA HIS A 215 -15.03 -13.97 2.07
C HIS A 215 -15.66 -13.49 3.40
N ASP A 216 -16.98 -13.66 3.49
CA ASP A 216 -17.84 -13.64 4.68
C ASP A 216 -18.30 -12.29 5.27
N ARG A 217 -19.36 -11.75 4.66
CA ARG A 217 -20.72 -11.55 5.25
C ARG A 217 -21.64 -10.80 4.28
N HIS A 218 -21.09 -10.20 3.25
CA HIS A 218 -21.84 -9.63 2.14
C HIS A 218 -21.79 -10.62 0.98
N ARG A 219 -22.93 -11.22 0.64
CA ARG A 219 -23.17 -12.10 -0.53
C ARG A 219 -22.95 -11.40 -1.87
N ASP A 220 -22.32 -10.24 -1.86
CA ASP A 220 -22.34 -9.31 -2.96
C ASP A 220 -20.92 -9.33 -3.52
N GLY A 221 -20.66 -10.17 -4.53
CA GLY A 221 -19.37 -10.23 -5.23
C GLY A 221 -18.90 -8.88 -5.80
N ASN A 222 -17.69 -8.83 -6.35
CA ASN A 222 -16.98 -7.67 -6.97
C ASN A 222 -17.81 -6.38 -7.08
N SER A 223 -17.42 -5.31 -6.39
CA SER A 223 -18.17 -4.05 -6.41
C SER A 223 -18.21 -3.34 -7.78
N TRP A 224 -17.35 -3.79 -8.69
CA TRP A 224 -17.22 -3.39 -10.11
C TRP A 224 -18.23 -4.07 -11.02
N VAL A 225 -18.75 -5.24 -10.63
CA VAL A 225 -19.62 -6.06 -11.47
C VAL A 225 -20.86 -6.45 -10.65
N VAL A 226 -21.91 -5.65 -10.81
CA VAL A 226 -23.11 -5.68 -9.97
C VAL A 226 -24.06 -6.85 -10.21
N ASP A 227 -24.07 -7.45 -11.40
CA ASP A 227 -24.97 -8.56 -11.74
C ASP A 227 -24.24 -9.89 -12.00
N GLU A 228 -24.89 -11.00 -11.62
CA GLU A 228 -24.34 -12.37 -11.76
C GLU A 228 -23.94 -12.75 -13.19
N PRO A 229 -24.73 -12.42 -14.24
CA PRO A 229 -24.33 -12.65 -15.63
C PRO A 229 -22.98 -12.00 -15.99
N ARG A 230 -22.83 -10.70 -15.75
CA ARG A 230 -21.57 -9.99 -16.03
C ARG A 230 -20.43 -10.52 -15.18
N ARG A 231 -20.69 -10.93 -13.92
CA ARG A 231 -19.68 -11.59 -13.08
C ARG A 231 -19.21 -12.87 -13.76
N LYS A 232 -20.13 -13.73 -14.18
CA LYS A 232 -19.80 -14.99 -14.88
C LYS A 232 -19.00 -14.74 -16.17
N ASP A 233 -19.37 -13.75 -16.97
CA ASP A 233 -18.64 -13.41 -18.19
C ASP A 233 -17.23 -12.92 -17.89
N PHE A 234 -17.06 -12.07 -16.87
CA PHE A 234 -15.75 -11.61 -16.42
C PHE A 234 -14.90 -12.77 -15.89
N ARG A 235 -15.48 -13.70 -15.12
CA ARG A 235 -14.78 -14.92 -14.64
C ARG A 235 -14.22 -15.74 -15.80
N GLN A 236 -15.05 -16.01 -16.80
CA GLN A 236 -14.62 -16.75 -17.99
C GLN A 236 -13.55 -16.00 -18.79
N PHE A 237 -13.70 -14.67 -18.92
CA PHE A 237 -12.68 -13.84 -19.55
C PHE A 237 -11.36 -13.91 -18.78
N ALA A 238 -11.38 -13.73 -17.46
CA ALA A 238 -10.20 -13.77 -16.59
C ALA A 238 -9.49 -15.14 -16.65
N GLU A 239 -10.25 -16.23 -16.61
CA GLU A 239 -9.73 -17.58 -16.77
C GLU A 239 -9.01 -17.78 -18.11
N ARG A 240 -9.63 -17.33 -19.21
CA ARG A 240 -9.05 -17.39 -20.56
C ARG A 240 -7.84 -16.47 -20.72
N TRP A 241 -7.91 -15.25 -20.20
CA TRP A 241 -6.85 -14.25 -20.29
C TRP A 241 -5.61 -14.72 -19.55
N CYS A 242 -5.78 -15.14 -18.30
CA CYS A 242 -4.66 -15.57 -17.48
C CYS A 242 -4.12 -16.94 -17.93
N ALA A 243 -4.95 -17.85 -18.46
CA ALA A 243 -4.58 -19.14 -19.05
C ALA A 243 -3.58 -20.03 -18.26
N ARG A 244 -3.31 -19.71 -16.99
CA ARG A 244 -2.46 -20.48 -16.07
C ARG A 244 -3.28 -21.60 -15.43
N GLY A 245 -2.64 -22.70 -15.00
CA GLY A 245 -3.24 -23.96 -14.54
C GLY A 245 -4.25 -23.88 -13.36
N PRO A 246 -4.45 -24.96 -12.57
CA PRO A 246 -5.42 -24.93 -11.48
C PRO A 246 -5.06 -23.86 -10.43
N PRO A 247 -6.04 -23.11 -9.91
CA PRO A 247 -5.80 -22.06 -8.92
C PRO A 247 -5.16 -22.64 -7.65
N GLN A 248 -4.22 -21.92 -7.03
CA GLN A 248 -3.71 -22.32 -5.71
C GLN A 248 -4.73 -22.10 -4.60
N ASP A 249 -5.63 -21.11 -4.74
CA ASP A 249 -6.71 -20.79 -3.80
C ASP A 249 -7.83 -19.97 -4.48
N LYS A 250 -8.83 -19.52 -3.71
CA LYS A 250 -10.04 -18.80 -4.18
C LYS A 250 -9.71 -17.46 -4.88
N GLY A 251 -10.50 -17.08 -5.90
CA GLY A 251 -10.38 -15.83 -6.65
C GLY A 251 -10.01 -15.98 -8.14
N PHE A 252 -10.28 -14.97 -8.99
CA PHE A 252 -9.94 -15.02 -10.44
C PHE A 252 -8.56 -14.46 -10.77
N ASN A 253 -8.05 -13.57 -9.92
CA ASN A 253 -6.73 -12.97 -10.11
C ASN A 253 -5.75 -13.93 -9.47
N LYS A 254 -5.33 -14.92 -10.27
CA LYS A 254 -4.64 -16.12 -9.80
C LYS A 254 -3.30 -15.73 -9.15
N PRO A 255 -3.12 -15.92 -7.83
CA PRO A 255 -1.81 -15.78 -7.21
C PRO A 255 -1.01 -17.07 -7.43
N TRP A 256 0.20 -16.94 -7.94
CA TRP A 256 1.12 -18.06 -8.13
C TRP A 256 2.32 -17.88 -7.22
N LYS A 257 2.55 -18.85 -6.32
CA LYS A 257 3.85 -18.99 -5.66
C LYS A 257 4.89 -19.25 -6.75
N GLY A 258 5.91 -18.41 -6.82
CA GLY A 258 6.94 -18.33 -7.87
C GLY A 258 7.19 -19.60 -8.71
N SER A 259 6.49 -19.67 -9.86
CA SER A 259 6.99 -20.10 -11.18
C SER A 259 5.82 -20.06 -12.18
N ALA A 260 5.24 -18.90 -12.44
CA ALA A 260 4.18 -18.82 -13.43
C ALA A 260 4.78 -18.78 -14.85
N SER A 261 4.94 -19.99 -15.39
CA SER A 261 5.31 -20.36 -16.76
C SER A 261 6.77 -20.23 -17.15
N GLU A 262 7.22 -21.23 -17.92
CA GLU A 262 8.49 -21.35 -18.65
C GLU A 262 8.70 -20.21 -19.66
N ARG A 263 8.77 -18.97 -19.18
CA ARG A 263 9.33 -17.82 -19.89
C ARG A 263 10.44 -17.22 -19.05
N THR A 264 11.52 -18.01 -18.95
CA THR A 264 12.92 -17.56 -18.93
C THR A 264 13.19 -16.19 -18.31
N ILE A 265 13.01 -16.09 -16.99
CA ILE A 265 14.06 -15.53 -16.14
C ILE A 265 14.57 -16.74 -15.35
N ALA A 266 15.87 -17.02 -15.46
CA ALA A 266 16.49 -18.25 -14.98
C ALA A 266 15.96 -18.70 -13.60
N PRO A 267 15.81 -20.00 -13.35
CA PRO A 267 15.24 -20.50 -12.11
C PRO A 267 16.23 -20.24 -10.98
N ARG A 268 16.12 -19.07 -10.33
CA ARG A 268 16.66 -18.92 -9.00
C ARG A 268 15.76 -19.76 -8.12
N ARG A 269 16.26 -20.93 -7.74
CA ARG A 269 15.72 -21.68 -6.60
C ARG A 269 15.56 -20.65 -5.47
N PRO A 270 14.38 -20.50 -4.87
CA PRO A 270 14.24 -19.63 -3.71
C PRO A 270 15.30 -20.06 -2.69
N ASN A 271 16.14 -19.13 -2.27
CA ASN A 271 17.08 -19.40 -1.19
C ASN A 271 16.25 -19.91 0.01
N PRO A 272 16.63 -21.01 0.67
CA PRO A 272 15.96 -21.43 1.90
C PRO A 272 15.90 -20.25 2.87
N GLY A 273 14.68 -19.79 3.21
CA GLY A 273 14.45 -18.60 4.04
C GLY A 273 14.09 -17.30 3.32
N SER A 274 14.15 -17.25 1.98
CA SER A 274 13.72 -16.07 1.20
C SER A 274 12.21 -15.82 1.34
N ARG A 275 11.83 -14.57 1.60
CA ARG A 275 10.42 -14.12 1.58
C ARG A 275 9.89 -14.18 0.15
N PHE A 276 8.72 -14.81 -0.02
CA PHE A 276 8.16 -15.02 -1.35
C PHE A 276 7.68 -13.71 -1.97
N ILE A 277 7.95 -13.58 -3.27
CA ILE A 277 7.15 -12.75 -4.17
C ILE A 277 6.15 -13.64 -4.89
N TYR A 278 4.98 -13.08 -5.18
CA TYR A 278 3.88 -13.74 -5.85
C TYR A 278 3.75 -13.19 -7.25
N ASP A 279 3.52 -14.07 -8.23
CA ASP A 279 3.14 -13.64 -9.56
C ASP A 279 1.61 -13.61 -9.65
N VAL A 280 1.05 -12.41 -9.76
CA VAL A 280 -0.39 -12.18 -9.86
C VAL A 280 -0.75 -11.82 -11.30
N CYS A 281 -1.70 -12.56 -11.88
CA CYS A 281 -2.30 -12.15 -13.15
C CYS A 281 -3.50 -11.21 -12.89
N LEU A 282 -3.48 -10.05 -13.53
CA LEU A 282 -4.56 -9.07 -13.51
C LEU A 282 -5.24 -9.01 -14.90
N PRO A 283 -6.44 -9.61 -15.04
CA PRO A 283 -7.17 -9.65 -16.31
C PRO A 283 -7.30 -8.27 -16.95
N ASN A 284 -6.99 -8.19 -18.25
CA ASN A 284 -7.00 -6.94 -19.03
C ASN A 284 -5.96 -5.87 -18.61
N VAL A 285 -5.07 -6.17 -17.66
CA VAL A 285 -4.05 -5.23 -17.15
C VAL A 285 -2.64 -5.79 -17.33
N SER A 286 -2.34 -6.94 -16.72
CA SER A 286 -1.05 -7.60 -16.82
C SER A 286 -1.18 -9.10 -16.64
N LEU A 287 -0.38 -9.86 -17.37
CA LEU A 287 -0.26 -11.31 -17.15
C LEU A 287 0.60 -11.66 -15.94
N SER A 288 1.48 -10.75 -15.53
CA SER A 288 2.42 -10.95 -14.43
C SER A 288 2.66 -9.64 -13.70
N LEU A 289 2.30 -9.60 -12.42
CA LEU A 289 2.61 -8.56 -11.45
C LEU A 289 3.33 -9.24 -10.29
N LEU A 290 4.56 -8.83 -9.99
CA LEU A 290 5.34 -9.41 -8.91
C LEU A 290 5.05 -8.68 -7.60
N VAL A 291 4.43 -9.37 -6.65
CA VAL A 291 3.95 -8.78 -5.40
C VAL A 291 4.65 -9.38 -4.20
N GLY A 292 5.23 -8.55 -3.33
CA GLY A 292 5.73 -8.93 -2.02
C GLY A 292 4.76 -8.55 -0.90
N ILE A 293 4.89 -9.19 0.26
CA ILE A 293 4.13 -8.85 1.47
C ILE A 293 5.12 -8.74 2.63
N PHE A 294 5.18 -7.58 3.29
CA PHE A 294 5.91 -7.40 4.54
C PHE A 294 5.30 -8.29 5.62
N SER A 295 6.15 -8.98 6.39
CA SER A 295 5.68 -9.66 7.60
C SER A 295 5.29 -8.65 8.68
N ILE A 296 4.47 -9.07 9.64
CA ILE A 296 4.08 -8.19 10.75
C ILE A 296 5.27 -7.82 11.65
N PHE A 297 6.38 -8.56 11.55
CA PHE A 297 7.65 -8.25 12.21
C PHE A 297 8.47 -7.17 11.49
N ASP A 298 8.23 -6.98 10.19
CA ASP A 298 8.95 -5.99 9.38
C ASP A 298 8.23 -4.65 9.42
N VAL A 299 6.92 -4.68 9.16
CA VAL A 299 6.04 -3.52 9.27
C VAL A 299 4.85 -3.93 10.13
N THR A 300 4.86 -3.44 11.37
CA THR A 300 3.92 -3.89 12.41
C THR A 300 2.68 -3.00 12.43
N ASN A 301 1.50 -3.58 12.60
CA ASN A 301 0.30 -2.79 12.88
C ASN A 301 0.25 -2.34 14.35
N GLY A 302 -0.49 -1.28 14.64
CA GLY A 302 -0.59 -0.71 15.99
C GLY A 302 -1.04 -1.72 17.05
N HIS A 303 -1.95 -2.65 16.72
CA HIS A 303 -2.39 -3.67 17.68
C HIS A 303 -1.26 -4.61 18.10
N ALA A 304 -0.52 -5.16 17.13
CA ALA A 304 0.61 -6.04 17.38
C ALA A 304 1.73 -5.33 18.16
N PHE A 305 1.98 -4.04 17.89
CA PHE A 305 3.02 -3.28 18.57
C PHE A 305 2.62 -2.82 19.98
N PHE A 306 1.45 -2.21 20.16
CA PHE A 306 1.06 -1.59 21.43
C PHE A 306 0.36 -2.57 22.38
N VAL A 307 -0.48 -3.47 21.86
CA VAL A 307 -1.29 -4.39 22.68
C VAL A 307 -0.56 -5.70 22.89
N GLN A 308 -0.10 -6.34 21.80
CA GLN A 308 0.60 -7.62 21.89
C GLN A 308 2.09 -7.46 22.26
N GLN A 309 2.62 -6.23 22.20
CA GLN A 309 4.01 -5.91 22.51
C GLN A 309 5.00 -6.79 21.74
N LEU A 310 4.72 -7.00 20.44
CA LEU A 310 5.46 -7.90 19.55
C LEU A 310 6.98 -7.71 19.63
N GLN A 311 7.41 -6.46 19.67
CA GLN A 311 8.81 -6.04 19.76
C GLN A 311 9.49 -6.51 21.05
N LEU A 312 8.77 -6.58 22.17
CA LEU A 312 9.28 -7.09 23.44
C LEU A 312 9.29 -8.62 23.44
N ALA A 313 8.20 -9.23 22.93
CA ALA A 313 8.07 -10.68 22.85
C ALA A 313 9.14 -11.33 21.94
N THR A 314 9.60 -10.62 20.91
CA THR A 314 10.57 -11.14 19.93
C THR A 314 11.94 -10.49 19.99
N ALA A 315 12.13 -9.49 20.85
CA ALA A 315 13.33 -8.67 20.92
C ALA A 315 13.76 -8.10 19.55
N ARG A 316 12.78 -7.83 18.67
CA ARG A 316 12.99 -7.34 17.30
C ARG A 316 12.26 -6.01 17.13
N SER A 317 13.01 -4.98 16.72
CA SER A 317 12.40 -3.72 16.30
C SER A 317 11.92 -3.83 14.85
N PRO A 318 10.69 -3.39 14.54
CA PRO A 318 10.22 -3.32 13.16
C PRO A 318 10.88 -2.16 12.42
N LEU A 319 10.78 -2.16 11.09
CA LEU A 319 11.13 -1.02 10.24
C LEU A 319 10.19 0.14 10.48
N ALA A 320 8.90 -0.18 10.64
CA ALA A 320 7.85 0.80 10.83
C ALA A 320 6.68 0.22 11.63
N VAL A 321 5.94 1.11 12.28
CA VAL A 321 4.68 0.83 12.95
C VAL A 321 3.58 1.63 12.28
N HIS A 322 2.63 0.97 11.64
CA HIS A 322 1.42 1.61 11.11
C HIS A 322 0.40 1.73 12.26
N ALA A 323 0.26 2.94 12.81
CA ALA A 323 -0.43 3.17 14.07
C ALA A 323 -1.96 3.35 13.94
N THR A 324 -2.58 2.95 12.82
CA THR A 324 -4.04 2.81 12.78
C THR A 324 -4.45 1.73 13.80
N HIS A 325 -5.08 2.15 14.89
CA HIS A 325 -5.75 1.27 15.83
C HIS A 325 -7.20 1.72 16.00
N THR A 326 -8.15 0.92 15.51
CA THR A 326 -9.57 1.13 15.85
C THR A 326 -9.77 0.69 17.31
N PHE A 327 -10.03 1.62 18.22
CA PHE A 327 -10.53 1.29 19.56
C PHE A 327 -12.06 1.14 19.50
N GLY A 328 -12.56 -0.06 19.81
CA GLY A 328 -13.99 -0.35 19.99
C GLY A 328 -14.73 -0.82 18.73
N ASP A 329 -15.76 -1.64 18.94
CA ASP A 329 -16.63 -2.28 17.93
C ASP A 329 -17.52 -1.31 17.12
N LEU A 330 -17.10 -0.06 16.93
CA LEU A 330 -17.86 0.92 16.17
C LEU A 330 -17.38 0.96 14.69
N PRO A 331 -18.31 1.04 13.72
CA PRO A 331 -17.95 1.16 12.32
C PRO A 331 -17.29 2.51 12.02
N GLY A 332 -15.98 2.49 11.76
CA GLY A 332 -15.17 3.63 11.36
C GLY A 332 -13.75 3.56 11.91
N LYS A 333 -12.74 3.92 11.10
CA LYS A 333 -11.35 4.09 11.57
C LYS A 333 -11.33 5.22 12.60
N SER A 334 -11.17 4.90 13.89
CA SER A 334 -10.88 5.91 14.91
C SER A 334 -9.36 6.11 14.95
N ILE A 335 -8.89 7.23 14.42
CA ILE A 335 -7.48 7.60 14.51
C ILE A 335 -7.30 8.32 15.85
N ARG A 336 -6.71 7.66 16.84
CA ARG A 336 -6.10 8.35 17.98
C ARG A 336 -4.60 8.32 17.78
N GLY A 337 -4.02 9.46 17.43
CA GLY A 337 -2.58 9.60 17.36
C GLY A 337 -1.95 9.29 18.70
N ILE A 338 -1.08 8.29 18.74
CA ILE A 338 -0.14 8.11 19.85
C ILE A 338 1.07 8.94 19.47
N GLN A 339 1.25 10.09 20.12
CA GLN A 339 2.51 10.82 20.06
C GLN A 339 3.59 9.96 20.71
N PHE A 340 4.68 9.71 19.98
CA PHE A 340 5.86 9.08 20.53
C PHE A 340 6.72 10.16 21.18
N GLU A 341 6.63 10.31 22.51
CA GLU A 341 7.66 11.01 23.27
C GLU A 341 8.87 10.08 23.40
N MET A 342 10.01 10.47 22.85
CA MET A 342 11.27 9.76 23.08
C MET A 342 11.88 10.23 24.42
N GLN A 343 12.26 9.26 25.25
CA GLN A 343 13.25 9.46 26.32
C GLN A 343 14.66 9.48 25.77
#